data_AF-A0A369LI62-F1
#
_entry.id   AF-A0A369LI62-F1
#
_cell.length_a   1.000
_cell.length_b   1.000
_cell.length_c   1.000
_cell.angle_alpha   90.00
_cell.angle_beta   90.00
_cell.angle_gamma   90.00
#
_symmetry.space_group_name_H-M   'P 1'
#
loop_
_entity.id
_entity.type
_entity.pdbx_description
1 polymer ?
#
loop_
_entity_poly.entity_id
_entity_poly.type
_entity_poly.pdbx_seq_one_letter_code
_entity_poly.pdbx_strand_id
1 'polypeptide(L)'
;MSDMMRYCGKRALVTGLSLEPGHVYKIDPLERKYGREGFWVEITDGESRCTRPYDNADAFLANWEMAEPPVNVALNLPSNGR
;
A
#
# COMPACT_ATOMS: atom_id res chain seq x y z
N MET A 1 -10.06 6.97 -3.63
CA MET A 1 -9.27 6.29 -4.68
C MET A 1 -8.32 5.41 -3.90
N SER A 2 -8.36 4.10 -4.07
CA SER A 2 -7.55 3.19 -3.26
C SER A 2 -6.40 2.65 -4.10
N ASP A 3 -5.19 2.74 -3.57
CA ASP A 3 -3.96 2.30 -4.23
C ASP A 3 -3.47 0.98 -3.62
N MET A 4 -2.88 0.11 -4.44
CA MET A 4 -2.19 -1.09 -3.95
C MET A 4 -0.73 -0.76 -3.75
N MET A 5 -0.23 -0.92 -2.53
CA MET A 5 1.13 -0.54 -2.18
C MET A 5 1.85 -1.66 -1.43
N ARG A 6 3.11 -1.89 -1.79
CA ARG A 6 3.98 -2.84 -1.11
C ARG A 6 4.61 -2.16 0.10
N TYR A 7 4.52 -2.81 1.26
CA TYR A 7 5.21 -2.36 2.45
C TYR A 7 6.69 -2.71 2.36
N CYS A 8 7.57 -1.71 2.44
CA CYS A 8 9.03 -1.88 2.40
C CYS A 8 9.71 -1.51 3.73
N GLY A 9 8.92 -1.13 4.74
CA GLY A 9 9.41 -0.81 6.07
C GLY A 9 9.79 -2.03 6.92
N LYS A 10 10.17 -1.79 8.18
CA LYS A 10 10.42 -2.88 9.15
C LYS A 10 9.10 -3.51 9.59
N ARG A 11 9.08 -4.82 9.81
CA ARG A 11 7.89 -5.52 10.30
C ARG A 11 7.30 -4.82 11.52
N ALA A 12 6.02 -4.48 11.45
CA ALA A 12 5.33 -3.70 12.49
C ALA A 12 3.94 -4.27 12.76
N LEU A 13 3.53 -4.32 14.03
CA LEU A 13 2.17 -4.67 14.42
C LEU A 13 1.37 -3.39 14.67
N VAL A 14 0.38 -3.13 13.83
CA VAL A 14 -0.45 -1.91 13.87
C VAL A 14 -1.90 -2.31 14.07
N THR A 15 -2.42 -2.10 15.29
CA THR A 15 -3.84 -2.30 15.64
C THR A 15 -4.42 -3.61 15.09
N GLY A 16 -3.76 -4.73 15.36
CA GLY A 16 -4.20 -6.06 14.91
C GLY A 16 -3.85 -6.42 13.47
N LEU A 17 -3.24 -5.52 12.70
CA LEU A 17 -2.67 -5.80 11.38
C LEU A 17 -1.15 -5.91 11.48
N SER A 18 -0.59 -7.05 11.06
CA SER A 18 0.86 -7.23 10.93
C SER A 18 1.31 -6.75 9.55
N LEU A 19 2.03 -5.63 9.52
CA LEU A 19 2.68 -5.12 8.31
C LEU A 19 3.98 -5.90 8.08
N GLU A 20 4.02 -6.68 7.02
CA GLU A 20 5.17 -7.49 6.64
C GLU A 20 5.89 -6.90 5.42
N PRO A 21 7.22 -6.79 5.46
CA PRO A 21 7.99 -6.29 4.32
C PRO A 21 7.81 -7.19 3.10
N GLY A 22 7.55 -6.59 1.94
CA GLY A 22 7.27 -7.29 0.68
C GLY A 22 5.80 -7.60 0.44
N HIS A 23 4.94 -7.51 1.47
CA HIS A 23 3.51 -7.74 1.34
C HIS A 23 2.80 -6.51 0.73
N VAL A 24 1.75 -6.76 -0.07
CA VAL A 24 0.97 -5.71 -0.74
C VAL A 24 -0.33 -5.47 0.00
N TYR A 25 -0.56 -4.22 0.39
CA TYR A 25 -1.76 -3.81 1.08
C TYR A 25 -2.53 -2.79 0.25
N LYS A 26 -3.84 -2.75 0.47
CA LYS A 26 -4.70 -1.69 -0.05
C LYS A 26 -4.60 -0.47 0.85
N ILE A 27 -4.26 0.68 0.28
CA ILE A 27 -4.13 1.96 0.96
C ILE A 27 -5.25 2.88 0.51
N ASP A 28 -5.99 3.43 1.47
CA ASP A 28 -7.00 4.45 1.22
C ASP A 28 -6.63 5.74 1.98
N PRO A 29 -6.40 6.87 1.29
CA PRO A 29 -6.11 8.14 1.95
C PRO A 29 -7.35 8.61 2.70
N LEU A 30 -7.20 8.81 4.01
CA LEU A 30 -8.27 9.30 4.86
C LEU A 30 -8.17 10.83 4.97
N GLU A 31 -9.12 11.52 4.36
CA GLU A 31 -9.29 12.95 4.61
C GLU A 31 -9.85 13.16 6.03
N ARG A 32 -8.97 13.64 6.92
CA ARG A 32 -9.33 14.34 8.18
C ARG A 32 -10.31 13.59 9.09
N LYS A 33 -9.80 12.78 10.01
CA LYS A 33 -10.60 12.30 11.15
C LYS A 33 -10.46 13.22 12.36
N TYR A 34 -11.55 13.86 12.77
CA TYR A 34 -11.73 14.57 14.06
C TYR A 34 -10.89 15.84 14.29
N GLY A 35 -10.68 16.66 13.26
CA GLY A 35 -10.06 18.00 13.45
C GLY A 35 -8.57 17.97 13.82
N ARG A 36 -7.89 16.83 13.67
CA ARG A 36 -6.43 16.75 13.75
C ARG A 36 -5.84 16.86 12.35
N GLU A 37 -4.97 17.84 12.16
CA GLU A 37 -4.15 17.98 10.97
C GLU A 37 -3.15 16.82 10.89
N GLY A 38 -2.97 16.23 9.70
CA GLY A 38 -2.05 15.12 9.47
C GLY A 38 -2.44 14.26 8.26
N PHE A 39 -1.47 13.51 7.73
CA PHE A 39 -1.69 12.57 6.62
C PHE A 39 -2.11 11.22 7.19
N TRP A 40 -3.38 10.84 7.02
CA TRP A 40 -3.91 9.58 7.52
C TRP A 40 -4.17 8.63 6.36
N VAL A 41 -3.84 7.37 6.57
CA VAL A 41 -4.19 6.31 5.61
C VAL A 41 -4.85 5.15 6.34
N GLU A 42 -5.84 4.56 5.70
CA GLU A 42 -6.35 3.24 6.03
C GLU A 42 -5.56 2.19 5.24
N ILE A 43 -5.06 1.19 5.94
CA ILE A 43 -4.32 0.06 5.38
C ILE A 43 -5.19 -1.18 5.56
N THR A 44 -5.44 -1.91 4.49
CA THR A 44 -6.28 -3.12 4.49
C THR A 44 -5.58 -4.25 3.76
N ASP A 45 -5.58 -5.44 4.37
CA ASP A 45 -5.07 -6.69 3.79
C ASP A 45 -6.18 -7.54 3.13
N GLY A 46 -7.43 -7.08 3.22
CA GLY A 46 -8.63 -7.76 2.73
C GLY A 46 -9.47 -8.35 3.86
N GLU A 47 -8.82 -8.87 4.90
CA GLU A 47 -9.48 -9.38 6.12
C GLU A 47 -9.43 -8.37 7.28
N SER A 48 -8.25 -7.78 7.48
CA SER A 48 -7.98 -6.83 8.56
C SER A 48 -7.74 -5.42 8.02
N ARG A 49 -8.14 -4.40 8.80
CA ARG A 49 -7.91 -2.99 8.48
C ARG A 49 -7.31 -2.26 9.68
N CYS A 50 -6.38 -1.34 9.43
CA CYS A 50 -5.86 -0.43 10.45
C CYS A 50 -5.73 0.99 9.89
N THR A 51 -5.83 1.99 10.76
CA THR A 51 -5.54 3.39 10.40
C THR A 51 -4.22 3.82 11.02
N ARG A 52 -3.39 4.51 10.23
CA ARG A 52 -2.09 4.99 10.71
C ARG A 52 -1.88 6.46 10.33
N PRO A 53 -1.50 7.32 11.29
CA PRO A 53 -1.06 8.67 11.00
C PRO A 53 0.38 8.67 10.49
N TYR A 54 0.65 9.59 9.55
CA TYR A 54 1.97 9.97 9.08
C TYR A 54 2.12 11.48 9.16
N ASP A 55 3.36 11.94 9.35
CA ASP A 55 3.68 13.37 9.36
C ASP A 55 3.34 14.03 8.02
N ASN A 56 3.61 13.34 6.90
CA ASN A 56 3.31 13.80 5.54
C ASN A 56 3.37 12.63 4.54
N ALA A 57 3.06 12.91 3.27
CA ALA A 57 3.08 11.93 2.20
C ALA A 57 4.48 11.34 1.92
N ASP A 58 5.56 12.11 2.14
CA ASP A 58 6.95 11.64 1.94
C ASP A 58 7.36 10.61 3.00
N ALA A 59 7.02 10.88 4.27
CA ALA A 59 7.19 9.94 5.38
C ALA A 59 6.38 8.64 5.19
N PHE A 60 5.22 8.74 4.52
CA PHE A 60 4.47 7.59 4.06
C PHE A 60 5.25 6.83 2.97
N LEU A 61 5.62 7.48 1.87
CA LEU A 61 6.36 6.84 0.77
C LEU A 61 7.72 6.27 1.19
N ALA A 62 8.33 6.75 2.27
CA ALA A 62 9.55 6.17 2.83
C ALA A 62 9.42 4.69 3.27
N ASN A 63 8.20 4.21 3.53
CA ASN A 63 7.94 2.83 3.94
C ASN A 63 7.02 2.07 2.96
N TRP A 64 6.57 2.73 1.90
CA TRP A 64 5.54 2.24 1.00
C TRP A 64 5.93 2.51 -0.44
N GLU A 65 5.88 1.47 -1.26
CA GLU A 65 6.15 1.54 -2.69
C GLU A 65 4.87 1.22 -3.45
N MET A 66 4.62 1.84 -4.60
CA MET A 66 3.51 1.43 -5.46
C MET A 66 3.72 -0.03 -5.87
N ALA A 67 2.76 -0.89 -5.55
CA ALA A 67 2.80 -2.24 -6.07
C ALA A 67 2.44 -2.15 -7.54
N GLU A 68 3.43 -2.35 -8.42
CA GLU A 68 3.14 -2.54 -9.84
C GLU A 68 2.08 -3.65 -9.97
N PRO A 69 1.10 -3.50 -10.87
CA PRO A 69 0.20 -4.62 -11.17
C PRO A 69 1.09 -5.82 -11.51
N PRO A 70 0.72 -7.04 -11.09
CA PRO A 70 1.55 -8.21 -11.35
C PRO A 70 1.88 -8.24 -12.84
N VAL A 71 3.17 -8.15 -13.16
CA VAL A 71 3.69 -8.33 -14.52
C VAL A 71 3.54 -9.81 -14.85
N ASN A 72 2.30 -10.23 -15.04
CA ASN A 72 1.91 -11.55 -15.56
C ASN A 72 1.18 -11.40 -16.89
N VAL A 73 1.40 -10.27 -17.56
CA VAL A 73 1.24 -10.13 -19.01
C VAL A 73 2.64 -9.88 -19.58
N ALA A 74 3.54 -10.84 -19.36
CA ALA A 74 4.50 -11.16 -20.40
C ALA A 74 3.66 -11.55 -21.61
N LEU A 75 3.50 -10.59 -22.52
CA LEU A 75 2.87 -10.76 -23.82
C LEU A 75 3.35 -12.09 -24.40
N ASN A 76 2.45 -13.08 -24.42
CA ASN A 76 2.56 -14.23 -25.29
C ASN A 76 2.27 -13.71 -26.71
N LEU A 77 3.16 -12.88 -27.24
CA LEU A 77 3.20 -12.50 -28.65
C LEU A 77 3.66 -13.76 -29.38
N PRO A 78 2.81 -14.42 -30.19
CA PRO A 78 3.35 -15.39 -31.12
C PRO A 78 4.26 -14.62 -32.08
N SER A 79 5.57 -14.86 -31.98
CA SER A 79 6.50 -14.53 -33.04
C SER A 79 6.10 -15.33 -34.27
N ASN A 80 5.17 -14.78 -35.06
CA ASN A 80 4.85 -15.32 -36.38
C ASN A 80 6.03 -14.98 -37.29
N GLY A 81 7.00 -15.89 -37.30
CA GLY A 81 7.94 -15.99 -38.39
C GLY A 81 7.24 -16.66 -39.56
N ARG A 82 6.90 -15.89 -40.59
CA ARG A 82 7.10 -16.27 -42.00
C ARG A 82 6.88 -15.10 -42.94
#